data_AF-A0A235I3M0-F1
#
_entry.id   AF-A0A235I3M0-F1
#
_cell.length_a   1.000
_cell.length_b   1.000
_cell.length_c   1.000
_cell.angle_alpha   90.00
_cell.angle_beta   90.00
_cell.angle_gamma   90.00
#
_symmetry.space_group_name_H-M   'P 1'
#
loop_
_entity.id
_entity.type
_entity.pdbx_description
1 polymer ?
#
loop_
_entity_poly.entity_id
_entity_poly.type
_entity_poly.pdbx_seq_one_letter_code
_entity_poly.pdbx_strand_id
1 'polypeptide(L)' 'MIRHSVKTSESWKALPWKKFRRNLFRLQKRVFKAVQVGDKRKARSLQKL' A
#
# COMPACT_ATOMS: atom_id res chain seq x y z
N MET A 1 19.29 -3.73 -1.47
CA MET A 1 19.32 -4.83 -0.48
C MET A 1 19.63 -4.23 0.88
N ILE A 2 18.77 -4.46 1.86
CA ILE A 2 19.04 -4.04 3.24
C ILE A 2 20.10 -5.00 3.79
N ARG A 3 21.32 -4.53 4.04
CA ARG A 3 22.37 -5.35 4.67
C ARG A 3 21.95 -5.61 6.12
N HIS A 4 21.85 -6.87 6.52
CA HIS A 4 21.52 -7.25 7.89
C HIS A 4 22.66 -6.85 8.85
N SER A 5 22.50 -5.70 9.50
CA SER A 5 23.31 -5.23 10.63
C SER A 5 22.44 -5.16 11.90
N VAL A 6 23.06 -5.18 13.08
CA VAL A 6 22.36 -5.11 14.39
C VAL A 6 21.44 -3.87 14.52
N LYS A 7 21.73 -2.76 13.80
CA LYS A 7 20.90 -1.54 13.79
C LYS A 7 19.77 -1.55 12.74
N THR A 8 19.72 -2.58 11.90
CA THR A 8 18.73 -2.71 10.81
C THR A 8 17.33 -2.94 11.35
N SER A 9 17.23 -3.55 12.54
CA SER A 9 15.99 -3.74 13.28
C SER A 9 15.30 -2.43 13.64
N GLU A 10 15.98 -1.27 13.64
CA GLU A 10 15.38 0.05 13.92
C GLU A 10 14.92 0.78 12.64
N SER A 11 15.27 0.29 11.45
CA SER A 11 15.02 0.99 10.19
C SER A 11 13.54 1.21 9.86
N TRP A 12 12.65 0.36 10.38
CA TRP A 12 11.20 0.52 10.23
C TRP A 12 10.65 1.72 10.99
N LYS A 13 11.31 2.19 12.06
CA LYS A 13 10.86 3.36 12.83
C LYS A 13 10.97 4.65 12.02
N ALA A 14 12.01 4.75 11.20
CA ALA A 14 12.28 5.92 10.35
C ALA A 14 11.41 5.97 9.08
N LEU A 15 10.61 4.94 8.82
CA LEU A 15 9.75 4.90 7.64
C LEU A 15 8.65 5.98 7.71
N PRO A 16 8.28 6.61 6.57
CA PRO A 16 7.25 7.63 6.53
C PRO A 16 5.82 7.02 6.58
N TRP A 17 5.46 6.43 7.71
CA TRP A 17 4.18 5.72 7.94
C TRP A 17 2.94 6.52 7.55
N LYS A 18 2.95 7.84 7.81
CA LYS A 18 1.85 8.74 7.44
C LYS A 18 1.61 8.76 5.93
N LYS A 19 2.67 8.66 5.11
CA LYS A 19 2.59 8.62 3.65
C LYS A 19 2.05 7.26 3.19
N PHE A 20 2.54 6.17 3.75
CA PHE A 20 2.05 4.82 3.43
C PHE A 20 0.58 4.64 3.77
N ARG A 21 0.14 5.08 4.95
CA ARG A 21 -1.27 5.02 5.37
C ARG A 21 -2.18 5.79 4.41
N ARG A 22 -1.77 7.00 3.98
CA ARG A 22 -2.53 7.81 3.00
C ARG A 22 -2.63 7.10 1.65
N ASN A 23 -1.52 6.53 1.16
CA ASN A 23 -1.49 5.84 -0.11
C ASN A 23 -2.34 4.56 -0.08
N LEU A 24 -2.24 3.78 1.00
CA LEU A 24 -3.05 2.58 1.22
C LEU A 24 -4.54 2.92 1.25
N PHE A 25 -4.94 3.95 2.00
CA PHE A 25 -6.33 4.37 2.08
C PHE A 25 -6.91 4.83 0.73
N ARG A 26 -6.10 5.56 -0.06
CA ARG A 26 -6.48 5.96 -1.42
C ARG A 26 -6.65 4.76 -2.34
N LEU A 27 -5.77 3.76 -2.24
CA LEU A 27 -5.86 2.53 -3.01
C LEU A 27 -7.13 1.74 -2.64
N GLN A 28 -7.38 1.55 -1.34
CA GLN A 28 -8.58 0.89 -0.82
C GLN A 28 -9.86 1.58 -1.33
N LYS A 29 -9.93 2.92 -1.26
CA LYS A 29 -11.07 3.67 -1.81
C LYS A 29 -11.25 3.47 -3.32
N ARG A 30 -10.17 3.39 -4.10
CA ARG A 30 -10.26 3.15 -5.56
C ARG A 30 -10.78 1.75 -5.86
N VAL A 31 -10.32 0.74 -5.11
CA VAL A 31 -10.82 -0.64 -5.23
C VAL A 31 -12.31 -0.68 -4.88
N PHE A 32 -12.72 -0.06 -3.76
CA PHE A 32 -14.12 0.01 -3.36
C PHE A 32 -15.01 0.65 -4.43
N LYS A 33 -14.60 1.81 -4.98
CA LYS A 33 -15.34 2.47 -6.07
C LYS A 33 -15.43 1.60 -7.33
N ALA A 34 -14.36 0.89 -7.69
CA ALA A 34 -14.37 0.00 -8.85
C ALA A 34 -15.33 -1.18 -8.64
N VAL A 35 -15.36 -1.77 -7.45
CA VAL A 35 -16.32 -2.83 -7.09
C VAL A 35 -17.75 -2.32 -7.08
N GLN A 36 -17.99 -1.12 -6.53
CA GLN A 36 -19.32 -0.50 -6.45
C GLN A 36 -19.95 -0.27 -7.83
N VAL A 37 -19.14 0.10 -8.83
CA VAL A 37 -19.60 0.30 -10.23
C VAL A 37 -19.66 -1.03 -11.01
N GLY A 38 -19.26 -2.16 -10.40
CA GLY A 38 -19.25 -3.48 -11.03
C GLY A 38 -18.04 -3.75 -11.93
N ASP A 39 -17.07 -2.83 -12.01
CA ASP A 39 -15.85 -2.98 -12.79
C ASP A 39 -14.81 -3.87 -12.08
N LYS A 40 -15.07 -5.18 -12.13
CA LYS A 40 -14.23 -6.21 -11.52
C LYS A 40 -12.84 -6.30 -12.15
N ARG A 41 -12.68 -5.91 -13.43
CA ARG A 41 -11.35 -5.91 -14.10
C ARG A 41 -10.46 -4.84 -13.50
N LYS A 42 -10.99 -3.63 -13.33
CA LYS A 42 -10.28 -2.52 -12.70
C LYS A 42 -9.98 -2.77 -11.24
N ALA A 43 -10.90 -3.36 -10.48
CA ALA A 43 -10.65 -3.75 -9.09
C ALA A 43 -9.44 -4.71 -8.97
N ARG A 44 -9.38 -5.74 -9.83
CA ARG A 44 -8.24 -6.69 -9.86
C ARG A 44 -6.93 -6.03 -10.27
N SER A 45 -6.95 -5.13 -11.26
CA SER A 45 -5.75 -4.38 -11.66
C SER A 45 -5.24 -3.48 -10.55
N LEU A 46 -6.13 -2.86 -9.76
CA LEU A 46 -5.75 -2.04 -8.61
C LEU A 46 -5.19 -2.85 -7.44
N GLN A 47 -5.63 -4.10 -7.28
CA GLN A 47 -5.14 -4.97 -6.21
C GLN A 47 -3.78 -5.62 -6.53
N LYS A 48 -3.46 -5.81 -7.81
CA LYS A 48 -2.16 -6.33 -8.27
C LYS A 48 -1.03 -5.28 -8.30
N LEU A 49 -1.37 -4.02 -8.08
CA LEU A 49 -0.49 -2.84 -8.17
C LEU A 49 0.37 -2.71 -6.92
#